data_AF-A0AAU6F9L4-F1
#
_entry.id   AF-A0AAU6F9L4-F1
#
_cell.length_a   1.000
_cell.length_b   1.000
_cell.length_c   1.000
_cell.angle_alpha   90.00
_cell.angle_beta   90.00
_cell.angle_gamma   90.00
#
_symmetry.space_group_name_H-M   'P 1'
#
loop_
_entity.id
_entity.type
_entity.pdbx_description
1 polymer ?
#
loop_
_entity_poly.entity_id
_entity_poly.type
_entity_poly.pdbx_seq_one_letter_code
_entity_poly.pdbx_strand_id
1 'polypeptide(L)' 'MPDLAMALSDQSIRLVGLGRWEEALTAITWAVEMYQGLAGRWPDVFATALDTARQTLAFIEDMGAE' A
#
# COMPACT_ATOMS: atom_id res chain seq x y z
N MET A 1 -10.32 -5.09 6.91
CA MET A 1 -10.07 -4.35 8.18
C MET A 1 -9.12 -3.22 7.88
N PRO A 2 -9.46 -1.96 8.21
CA PRO A 2 -8.62 -0.81 7.89
C PRO A 2 -7.24 -0.85 8.58
N ASP A 3 -7.17 -1.40 9.79
CA ASP A 3 -5.91 -1.54 10.53
C ASP A 3 -4.93 -2.51 9.85
N LEU A 4 -5.45 -3.56 9.19
CA LEU A 4 -4.62 -4.50 8.43
C LEU A 4 -4.04 -3.85 7.18
N ALA A 5 -4.82 -3.05 6.45
CA ALA A 5 -4.35 -2.33 5.26
C ALA A 5 -3.25 -1.31 5.63
N MET A 6 -3.42 -0.64 6.77
CA MET A 6 -2.40 0.26 7.31
C MET A 6 -1.13 -0.49 7.69
N ALA A 7 -1.25 -1.60 8.42
CA ALA A 7 -0.10 -2.41 8.83
C ALA A 7 0.68 -2.97 7.63
N LEU A 8 -0.01 -3.37 6.56
CA LEU A 8 0.60 -3.83 5.31
C LEU A 8 1.33 -2.70 4.58
N SER A 9 0.76 -1.49 4.58
CA SER A 9 1.42 -0.29 4.03
C SER A 9 2.69 0.05 4.80
N ASP A 10 2.66 -0.01 6.13
CA ASP A 10 3.87 0.20 6.95
C ASP A 10 4.90 -0.90 6.75
N GLN A 11 4.44 -2.15 6.56
CA GLN A 11 5.31 -3.28 6.28
C GLN A 11 6.02 -3.13 4.94
N SER A 12 5.34 -2.66 3.88
CA SER A 12 5.97 -2.49 2.57
C SER A 12 7.11 -1.48 2.63
N ILE A 13 6.93 -0.34 3.30
CA ILE A 13 7.98 0.67 3.51
C ILE A 13 9.18 0.09 4.27
N ARG A 14 8.96 -0.75 5.28
CA ARG A 14 10.05 -1.42 5.99
C ARG A 14 10.79 -2.41 5.09
N LEU A 15 10.08 -3.14 4.25
CA LEU A 15 10.67 -4.12 3.32
C LEU A 15 11.52 -3.44 2.24
N VAL A 16 11.10 -2.27 1.76
CA VAL A 16 11.91 -1.38 0.91
C VAL A 16 13.26 -1.07 1.56
N GLY A 17 13.26 -0.64 2.82
CA GLY A 17 14.50 -0.32 3.55
C GLY A 17 15.43 -1.53 3.75
N LEU A 18 14.90 -2.76 3.61
CA LEU A 18 15.66 -4.01 3.68
C LEU A 18 16.06 -4.55 2.30
N GLY A 19 15.75 -3.84 1.21
CA GLY A 19 16.00 -4.30 -0.17
C GLY A 19 15.12 -5.47 -0.62
N ARG A 20 14.00 -5.73 0.07
CA ARG A 20 13.08 -6.84 -0.21
C ARG A 20 11.93 -6.35 -1.09
N TRP A 21 12.26 -5.96 -2.32
CA TRP A 21 11.37 -5.25 -3.25
C TRP A 21 10.10 -6.02 -3.61
N GLU A 22 10.21 -7.30 -3.99
CA GLU A 22 9.05 -8.13 -4.37
C GLU A 22 8.05 -8.29 -3.21
N GLU A 23 8.56 -8.43 -1.99
CA GLU A 23 7.72 -8.58 -0.80
C GLU A 23 7.07 -7.26 -0.41
N ALA A 24 7.79 -6.14 -0.57
CA ALA A 24 7.24 -4.81 -0.39
C ALA A 24 6.09 -4.56 -1.37
N LEU A 25 6.29 -4.92 -2.65
CA LEU A 25 5.30 -4.79 -3.71
C LEU A 25 4.04 -5.63 -3.42
N THR A 26 4.22 -6.86 -2.96
CA THR A 26 3.11 -7.74 -2.56
C THR A 26 2.31 -7.12 -1.41
N ALA A 27 2.98 -6.64 -0.37
CA ALA A 27 2.33 -6.05 0.80
C ALA A 27 1.53 -4.79 0.46
N ILE A 28 2.11 -3.87 -0.32
CA ILE A 28 1.41 -2.63 -0.69
C ILE A 28 0.27 -2.87 -1.67
N THR A 29 0.39 -3.85 -2.58
CA THR A 29 -0.69 -4.23 -3.51
C THR A 29 -1.93 -4.67 -2.73
N TRP A 30 -1.77 -5.54 -1.73
CA TRP A 30 -2.88 -5.95 -0.87
C TRP A 30 -3.47 -4.79 -0.07
N ALA A 31 -2.64 -3.88 0.43
CA ALA A 31 -3.15 -2.69 1.12
C ALA A 31 -4.02 -1.82 0.20
N VAL A 32 -3.60 -1.60 -1.05
CA VAL A 32 -4.36 -0.82 -2.05
C VAL A 32 -5.70 -1.48 -2.35
N GLU A 33 -5.73 -2.80 -2.58
CA GLU A 33 -6.97 -3.53 -2.84
C GLU A 33 -7.96 -3.42 -1.66
N MET A 34 -7.46 -3.53 -0.43
CA MET A 34 -8.27 -3.36 0.78
C MET A 34 -8.81 -1.94 0.91
N TYR A 35 -7.96 -0.92 0.71
CA TYR A 35 -8.39 0.47 0.75
C TYR A 35 -9.36 0.81 -0.37
N GLN A 36 -9.25 0.18 -1.54
CA GLN A 36 -10.19 0.37 -2.65
C GLN A 36 -11.58 -0.18 -2.29
N GLY A 37 -11.65 -1.36 -1.68
CA GLY A 37 -12.92 -1.91 -1.19
C GLY A 37 -13.55 -1.05 -0.09
N LEU A 38 -12.73 -0.52 0.82
CA LEU A 38 -13.18 0.36 1.89
C LEU A 38 -13.66 1.72 1.35
N ALA A 39 -12.91 2.34 0.44
CA ALA A 39 -13.27 3.61 -0.21
C ALA A 39 -14.50 3.48 -1.11
N GLY A 40 -14.75 2.30 -1.69
CA GLY A 40 -15.98 2.03 -2.42
C GLY A 40 -17.24 2.10 -1.55
N ARG A 41 -17.11 1.85 -0.24
CA ARG A 41 -18.24 1.90 0.72
C ARG A 41 -18.25 3.18 1.56
N TRP A 42 -17.09 3.74 1.87
CA TRP A 42 -16.91 4.91 2.72
C TRP A 42 -15.83 5.84 2.13
N PRO A 43 -16.11 6.48 0.99
CA PRO A 43 -15.12 7.28 0.27
C PRO A 43 -14.61 8.45 1.12
N ASP A 44 -15.48 9.12 1.88
CA ASP A 44 -15.12 10.26 2.74
C ASP A 44 -14.10 9.90 3.83
N VAL A 45 -14.03 8.62 4.22
CA VAL A 45 -13.14 8.13 5.27
C VAL A 45 -11.83 7.61 4.69
N PHE A 46 -11.88 6.90 3.55
CA PHE A 46 -10.73 6.13 3.06
C PHE A 46 -10.10 6.65 1.75
N ALA A 47 -10.65 7.67 1.09
CA ALA A 47 -10.08 8.19 -0.16
C ALA A 47 -8.62 8.64 0.01
N THR A 48 -8.30 9.33 1.10
CA THR A 48 -6.92 9.79 1.38
C THR A 48 -5.98 8.62 1.66
N ALA A 49 -6.43 7.62 2.41
CA ALA A 49 -5.62 6.43 2.72
C ALA A 49 -5.36 5.59 1.47
N LEU A 50 -6.37 5.43 0.60
CA LEU A 50 -6.21 4.78 -0.70
C LEU A 50 -5.21 5.51 -1.60
N ASP A 51 -5.29 6.83 -1.67
CA ASP A 51 -4.38 7.64 -2.47
C ASP A 51 -2.93 7.51 -1.99
N THR A 52 -2.72 7.58 -0.67
CA THR A 52 -1.40 7.36 -0.05
C THR A 52 -0.86 5.98 -0.40
N ALA A 53 -1.66 4.92 -0.24
CA ALA A 53 -1.23 3.56 -0.54
C ALA A 53 -0.86 3.37 -2.03
N ARG A 54 -1.58 4.04 -2.94
CA ARG A 54 -1.28 4.03 -4.38
C ARG A 54 0.02 4.77 -4.71
N GLN A 55 0.28 5.91 -4.08
CA GLN A 55 1.56 6.62 -4.24
C GLN A 55 2.72 5.75 -3.75
N THR A 56 2.55 5.04 -2.63
CA THR A 56 3.56 4.09 -2.13
C THR A 56 3.76 2.91 -3.09
N LEU A 57 2.69 2.38 -3.67
CA LEU A 57 2.79 1.31 -4.67
C LEU A 57 3.64 1.76 -5.87
N ALA A 58 3.32 2.91 -6.46
CA ALA A 58 4.07 3.45 -7.59
C ALA A 58 5.55 3.69 -7.25
N PHE A 59 5.84 4.22 -6.06
CA PHE A 59 7.21 4.41 -5.58
C PHE A 59 7.99 3.08 -5.50
N ILE A 60 7.35 2.00 -5.03
CA ILE A 60 8.00 0.69 -4.91
C ILE A 60 8.20 0.05 -6.28
N GLU A 61 7.23 0.20 -7.19
CA GLU A 61 7.36 -0.26 -8.58
C GLU A 61 8.54 0.40 -9.29
N ASP A 62 8.70 1.72 -9.13
CA ASP A 62 9.80 2.49 -9.74
C ASP A 62 11.17 2.02 -9.22
N MET A 63 11.32 1.80 -7.91
CA MET A 63 12.61 1.36 -7.35
C MET A 63 12.96 -0.11 -7.64
N GLY A 64 11.96 -0.94 -7.95
CA GLY A 64 12.18 -2.34 -8.37
C GLY A 64 12.55 -2.48 -9.86
N ALA A 65 12.40 -1.41 -10.64
CA ALA A 65 12.73 -1.38 -12.07
C ALA A 65 14.19 -0.96 -12.34
N GLU A 66 14.92 -0.50 -11.31
CA GLU A 66 16.34 -0.11 -11.34
C GLU A 66 17.29 -1.28 -11.00
#